data_AF-A0A7S2FCQ9-F1
#
_entry.id   AF-A0A7S2FCQ9-F1
#
_cell.length_a   1.000
_cell.length_b   1.000
_cell.length_c   1.000
_cell.angle_alpha   90.00
_cell.angle_beta   90.00
_cell.angle_gamma   90.00
#
_symmetry.space_group_name_H-M   'P 1'
#
loop_
_entity.id
_entity.type
_entity.pdbx_description
1 polymer ?
#
loop_
_entity_poly.entity_id
_entity_poly.type
_entity_poly.pdbx_seq_one_letter_code
_entity_poly.pdbx_strand_id
1 'polypeptide(L)'
;FAGVPGFLAAMFRHFRSLRTLQRDHGWIHTLLEEAENERMHLLCCMQMFKAGPVTRLLVLAAQLFMTPFLAAVYVVKPGAVHRFVGYLEETACLTYANIIHQVETPGTPLNAEWSK
;
A
#
# COMPACT_ATOMS: atom_id res chain seq x y z
N PHE A 1 2.33 0.31 -4.82
CA PHE A 1 3.45 0.34 -3.86
C PHE A 1 2.98 0.09 -2.43
N ALA A 2 1.79 0.61 -2.05
CA ALA A 2 1.21 0.45 -0.72
C ALA A 2 1.15 -1.00 -0.18
N GLY A 3 0.99 -2.01 -1.04
CA GLY A 3 1.04 -3.42 -0.60
C GLY A 3 2.43 -4.00 -0.26
N VAL A 4 3.54 -3.27 -0.48
CA VAL A 4 4.91 -3.77 -0.25
C VAL A 4 5.32 -3.71 1.23
N PRO A 5 5.11 -2.60 1.97
CA PRO A 5 5.47 -2.52 3.39
C PRO A 5 4.87 -3.61 4.28
N GLY A 6 3.56 -3.87 4.17
CA GLY A 6 2.88 -4.92 4.95
C GLY A 6 3.48 -6.30 4.68
N PHE A 7 3.72 -6.64 3.41
CA PHE A 7 4.33 -7.90 3.01
C PHE A 7 5.75 -8.06 3.56
N LEU A 8 6.60 -7.03 3.45
CA LEU A 8 7.95 -7.05 3.99
C LEU A 8 7.95 -7.20 5.52
N ALA A 9 7.12 -6.43 6.21
CA ALA A 9 7.01 -6.49 7.67
C ALA A 9 6.57 -7.89 8.14
N ALA A 10 5.56 -8.47 7.49
CA ALA A 10 5.12 -9.83 7.74
C ALA A 10 6.24 -10.86 7.52
N MET A 11 6.97 -10.77 6.40
CA MET A 11 8.09 -11.66 6.08
C MET A 11 9.19 -11.61 7.16
N PHE A 12 9.63 -10.42 7.57
CA PHE A 12 10.65 -10.28 8.62
C PHE A 12 10.17 -10.81 9.98
N ARG A 13 8.91 -10.58 10.33
CA ARG A 13 8.31 -11.13 11.55
C ARG A 13 8.18 -12.64 11.50
N HIS A 14 7.82 -13.20 10.34
CA HIS A 14 7.75 -14.63 10.10
C HIS A 14 9.12 -15.28 10.29
N PHE A 15 10.17 -14.75 9.64
CA PHE A 15 11.53 -15.24 9.85
C PHE A 15 12.01 -15.10 11.29
N ARG A 16 11.63 -14.03 11.99
CA ARG A 16 11.92 -13.87 13.41
C ARG A 16 11.24 -14.96 14.23
N SER A 17 9.94 -15.19 14.03
CA SER A 17 9.16 -16.21 14.75
C SER A 17 9.77 -17.60 14.57
N LEU A 18 10.19 -17.95 13.34
CA LEU A 18 10.85 -19.21 13.04
C LEU A 18 12.21 -19.33 13.75
N ARG A 19 13.10 -18.33 13.62
CA ARG A 19 14.45 -18.41 14.18
C ARG A 19 14.51 -18.31 15.70
N THR A 20 13.48 -17.73 16.33
CA THR A 20 13.37 -17.66 17.80
C THR A 20 12.43 -18.70 18.39
N LEU A 21 11.73 -19.49 17.56
CA LEU A 21 10.72 -20.47 17.99
C LEU A 21 9.65 -19.88 18.91
N GLN A 22 9.23 -18.64 18.64
CA GLN A 22 8.28 -17.88 19.45
C GLN A 22 7.01 -17.56 18.65
N ARG A 23 5.89 -17.45 19.36
CA ARG A 23 4.62 -16.99 18.78
C ARG A 23 4.73 -15.53 18.33
N ASP A 24 4.11 -15.22 17.21
CA ASP A 24 4.07 -13.86 16.66
C ASP A 24 2.90 -13.01 17.21
N HIS A 25 1.89 -13.65 17.82
CA HIS A 25 0.70 -13.00 18.38
C HIS A 25 -0.19 -12.29 17.34
N GLY A 26 -0.31 -12.85 16.13
CA GLY A 26 -1.31 -12.46 15.12
C GLY A 26 -0.87 -11.39 14.13
N TRP A 27 0.28 -10.75 14.35
CA TRP A 27 0.76 -9.65 13.51
C TRP A 27 1.06 -10.04 12.06
N ILE A 28 1.64 -11.22 11.82
CA ILE A 28 1.96 -11.70 10.46
C ILE A 28 0.69 -11.77 9.62
N HIS A 29 -0.41 -12.26 10.19
CA HIS A 29 -1.69 -12.38 9.47
C HIS A 29 -2.22 -11.01 9.07
N THR A 30 -2.34 -10.10 10.05
CA THR A 30 -2.84 -8.74 9.80
C THR A 30 -2.01 -7.99 8.76
N LEU A 31 -0.68 -8.12 8.80
CA LEU A 31 0.21 -7.46 7.84
C LEU A 31 0.13 -8.06 6.43
N LEU A 32 -0.14 -9.37 6.31
CA LEU A 32 -0.39 -9.99 5.01
C LEU A 32 -1.76 -9.63 4.46
N GLU A 33 -2.79 -9.53 5.31
CA GLU A 33 -4.12 -9.04 4.94
C GLU A 33 -4.07 -7.59 4.46
N GLU A 34 -3.30 -6.73 5.12
CA GLU A 34 -3.05 -5.34 4.68
C GLU A 34 -2.38 -5.31 3.29
N ALA A 35 -1.34 -6.12 3.09
CA ALA A 35 -0.66 -6.22 1.81
C ALA A 35 -1.60 -6.73 0.69
N GLU A 36 -2.47 -7.68 1.01
CA GLU A 36 -3.49 -8.18 0.11
C GLU A 36 -4.56 -7.13 -0.18
N ASN A 37 -5.03 -6.39 0.83
CA ASN A 37 -6.00 -5.33 0.66
C ASN A 37 -5.51 -4.26 -0.34
N GLU A 38 -4.26 -3.83 -0.21
CA GLU A 38 -3.67 -2.87 -1.14
C GLU A 38 -3.45 -3.45 -2.55
N ARG A 39 -3.20 -4.76 -2.67
CA ARG A 39 -3.19 -5.43 -3.97
C ARG A 39 -4.59 -5.42 -4.60
N MET A 40 -5.65 -5.59 -3.79
CA MET A 40 -7.03 -5.52 -4.26
C MET A 40 -7.41 -4.09 -4.71
N HIS A 41 -6.95 -3.05 -4.03
CA HIS A 41 -7.10 -1.66 -4.50
C HIS A 41 -6.54 -1.49 -5.93
N LEU A 42 -5.31 -1.97 -6.17
CA LEU A 42 -4.71 -1.93 -7.49
C LEU A 42 -5.54 -2.69 -8.53
N LEU A 43 -5.96 -3.92 -8.22
CA LEU A 43 -6.74 -4.73 -9.16
C LEU A 43 -8.10 -4.12 -9.49
N CYS A 44 -8.75 -3.46 -8.52
CA CYS A 44 -9.96 -2.69 -8.74
C CYS A 44 -9.69 -1.53 -9.73
N CYS A 45 -8.64 -0.74 -9.49
CA CYS A 45 -8.25 0.33 -10.43
C CYS A 45 -7.94 -0.20 -11.84
N MET A 46 -7.39 -1.42 -11.97
CA MET A 46 -7.10 -2.02 -13.28
C MET A 46 -8.36 -2.46 -14.06
N GLN A 47 -9.53 -2.58 -13.40
CA GLN A 47 -10.80 -2.76 -14.11
C GLN A 47 -11.24 -1.48 -14.83
N MET A 48 -10.86 -0.31 -14.30
CA MET A 48 -11.20 0.99 -14.87
C MET A 48 -10.11 1.52 -15.82
N PHE A 49 -8.84 1.24 -15.52
CA PHE A 49 -7.69 1.77 -16.25
C PHE A 49 -6.80 0.65 -16.76
N LYS A 50 -6.54 0.61 -18.08
CA LYS A 50 -5.55 -0.32 -18.63
C LYS A 50 -4.13 0.19 -18.41
N ALA A 51 -3.31 -0.59 -17.73
CA ALA A 51 -1.88 -0.27 -17.54
C ALA A 51 -1.13 -0.31 -18.88
N GLY A 52 -0.63 0.86 -19.29
CA GLY A 52 0.28 0.98 -20.43
C GLY A 52 1.70 0.49 -20.11
N PRO A 53 2.59 0.41 -21.12
CA PRO A 53 3.98 -0.02 -20.94
C PRO A 53 4.76 0.88 -19.97
N VAL A 54 4.51 2.20 -20.00
CA VAL A 54 5.13 3.15 -19.05
C VAL A 54 4.71 2.86 -17.61
N THR A 55 3.42 2.66 -17.36
CA THR A 55 2.89 2.34 -16.02
C THR A 55 3.52 1.04 -15.49
N ARG A 56 3.62 0.01 -16.33
CA ARG A 56 4.26 -1.27 -15.95
C ARG A 56 5.74 -1.09 -15.62
N LEU A 57 6.47 -0.31 -16.41
CA LEU A 57 7.88 -0.01 -16.13
C LEU A 57 8.05 0.73 -14.80
N LEU A 58 7.19 1.73 -14.52
CA LEU A 58 7.21 2.46 -13.25
C LEU A 58 6.93 1.56 -12.05
N VAL A 59 5.97 0.62 -12.17
CA VAL A 59 5.69 -0.36 -11.11
C VAL A 59 6.90 -1.24 -10.85
N LEU A 60 7.53 -1.77 -11.90
CA LEU A 60 8.75 -2.59 -11.79
C LEU A 60 9.90 -1.81 -11.16
N ALA A 61 10.14 -0.56 -11.60
CA ALA A 61 11.17 0.30 -11.04
C ALA A 61 10.90 0.57 -9.55
N ALA A 62 9.67 0.94 -9.19
CA ALA A 62 9.30 1.19 -7.79
C ALA A 62 9.53 -0.06 -6.93
N GLN A 63 9.16 -1.25 -7.41
CA GLN A 63 9.44 -2.50 -6.70
C GLN A 63 10.95 -2.75 -6.56
N LEU A 64 11.73 -2.55 -7.62
CA LEU A 64 13.17 -2.81 -7.62
C LEU A 64 13.94 -1.89 -6.66
N PHE A 65 13.56 -0.60 -6.59
CA PHE A 65 14.27 0.38 -5.76
C PHE A 65 13.71 0.48 -4.34
N MET A 66 12.39 0.53 -4.19
CA MET A 66 11.78 0.82 -2.88
C MET A 66 11.72 -0.41 -1.97
N THR A 67 11.56 -1.62 -2.53
CA THR A 67 11.53 -2.85 -1.73
C THR A 67 12.83 -3.08 -0.95
N PRO A 68 14.04 -3.08 -1.57
CA PRO A 68 15.27 -3.23 -0.82
C PRO A 68 15.54 -2.06 0.13
N PHE A 69 15.17 -0.83 -0.25
CA PHE A 69 15.28 0.33 0.63
C PHE A 69 14.45 0.16 1.91
N LEU A 70 13.15 -0.17 1.78
CA LEU A 70 12.29 -0.41 2.93
C LEU A 70 12.73 -1.63 3.75
N ALA A 71 13.22 -2.68 3.10
CA ALA A 71 13.76 -3.85 3.80
C ALA A 71 14.98 -3.46 4.67
N ALA A 72 15.91 -2.66 4.12
CA ALA A 72 17.06 -2.16 4.88
C ALA A 72 16.63 -1.30 6.08
N VAL A 73 15.67 -0.39 5.88
CA VAL A 73 15.12 0.44 6.96
C VAL A 73 14.41 -0.43 8.01
N TYR A 74 13.67 -1.45 7.61
CA TYR A 74 12.96 -2.35 8.53
C TYR A 74 13.91 -3.16 9.40
N VAL A 75 15.03 -3.63 8.84
CA VAL A 75 16.08 -4.35 9.60
C VAL A 75 16.67 -3.45 10.68
N VAL A 76 16.92 -2.17 10.38
CA VAL A 76 17.55 -1.23 11.32
C VAL A 76 16.54 -0.67 12.34
N LYS A 77 15.36 -0.24 11.89
CA LYS A 77 14.34 0.42 12.72
C LYS A 77 12.93 0.08 12.21
N PRO A 78 12.36 -1.06 12.59
CA PRO A 78 11.04 -1.49 12.09
C PRO A 78 9.92 -0.49 12.42
N GLY A 79 10.00 0.17 13.59
CA GLY A 79 9.04 1.22 13.97
C GLY A 79 9.03 2.44 13.05
N ALA A 80 10.11 2.71 12.31
CA ALA A 80 10.13 3.79 11.32
C ALA A 80 9.28 3.44 10.10
N VAL A 81 9.31 2.19 9.63
CA VAL A 81 8.48 1.73 8.51
C VAL A 81 7.00 1.76 8.88
N HIS A 82 6.63 1.29 10.08
CA HIS A 82 5.24 1.36 10.54
C HIS A 82 4.74 2.80 10.66
N ARG A 83 5.57 3.72 11.17
CA ARG A 83 5.21 5.15 11.24
C ARG A 83 5.07 5.76 9.85
N PHE A 84 5.98 5.42 8.93
CA PHE A 84 5.95 5.87 7.56
C PHE A 84 4.67 5.43 6.83
N VAL A 85 4.29 4.15 6.96
CA VAL A 85 3.02 3.64 6.42
C VAL A 85 1.84 4.39 7.04
N GLY A 86 1.83 4.63 8.36
CA GLY A 86 0.78 5.42 8.99
C GLY A 86 0.57 6.81 8.36
N TYR A 87 1.63 7.52 7.99
CA TYR A 87 1.52 8.80 7.29
C TYR A 87 1.07 8.66 5.83
N LEU A 88 1.44 7.57 5.16
CA LEU A 88 0.93 7.27 3.82
C LEU A 88 -0.58 7.05 3.86
N GLU A 89 -1.07 6.27 4.82
CA GLU A 89 -2.50 5.99 4.95
C GLU A 89 -3.31 7.23 5.37
N GLU A 90 -2.75 8.10 6.23
CA GLU A 90 -3.38 9.39 6.53
C GLU A 90 -3.54 10.25 5.27
N THR A 91 -2.51 10.28 4.42
CA THR A 91 -2.56 10.98 3.13
C THR A 91 -3.55 10.31 2.16
N ALA A 92 -3.66 8.99 2.18
CA ALA A 92 -4.62 8.24 1.38
C ALA A 92 -6.06 8.59 1.79
N CYS A 93 -6.37 8.60 3.10
CA CYS A 93 -7.67 9.02 3.62
C CYS A 93 -8.04 10.44 3.16
N LEU A 94 -7.12 11.40 3.27
CA LEU A 94 -7.35 12.76 2.78
C LEU A 94 -7.60 12.80 1.26
N THR A 95 -6.85 12.01 0.49
CA THR A 95 -7.01 11.93 -0.95
C THR A 95 -8.38 11.39 -1.34
N TYR A 96 -8.82 10.29 -0.74
CA TYR A 96 -10.13 9.71 -1.02
C TYR A 96 -11.29 10.60 -0.55
N ALA A 97 -11.17 11.26 0.60
CA ALA A 97 -12.15 12.24 1.05
C ALA A 97 -12.30 13.40 0.05
N ASN A 98 -11.18 13.90 -0.47
CA ASN A 98 -11.19 14.94 -1.50
C ASN A 98 -11.81 14.48 -2.82
N ILE A 99 -11.56 13.23 -3.24
CA ILE A 99 -12.18 12.63 -4.43
C ILE A 99 -13.70 12.58 -4.26
N ILE A 100 -14.19 12.07 -3.12
CA ILE A 100 -15.64 12.01 -2.82
C ILE A 100 -16.25 13.41 -2.82
N HIS A 101 -15.61 14.36 -2.14
CA HIS A 101 -16.06 15.75 -2.11
C HIS A 101 -16.18 16.35 -3.52
N GLN A 102 -15.20 16.08 -4.40
CA GLN A 102 -15.28 16.51 -5.79
C GLN A 102 -16.42 15.84 -6.55
N VAL A 103 -16.66 14.54 -6.35
CA VAL A 103 -17.81 13.83 -6.94
C VAL A 103 -19.14 14.44 -6.49
N GLU A 104 -19.28 14.84 -5.23
CA GLU A 104 -20.54 15.34 -4.65
C GLU A 104 -20.79 16.83 -4.93
N THR A 105 -19.74 17.62 -5.16
CA THR A 105 -19.86 19.07 -5.38
C THR A 105 -20.34 19.38 -6.80
N PRO A 106 -21.52 20.01 -6.98
CA PRO A 106 -22.03 20.34 -8.30
C PRO A 106 -21.10 21.28 -9.07
N GLY A 107 -20.93 21.02 -10.37
CA GLY A 107 -20.14 21.87 -11.26
C GLY A 107 -18.64 21.60 -11.27
N THR A 108 -18.15 20.63 -10.48
CA THR A 108 -16.77 20.13 -10.66
C THR A 108 -16.70 19.22 -11.90
N PRO A 109 -15.51 19.08 -12.53
CA PRO A 109 -15.34 18.14 -13.64
C PRO A 109 -15.66 16.70 -13.24
N LEU A 110 -15.30 16.30 -12.01
CA LEU A 110 -15.50 14.94 -11.54
C LEU A 110 -16.98 14.64 -11.25
N ASN A 111 -17.72 15.60 -10.69
CA ASN A 111 -19.17 15.51 -10.53
C ASN A 111 -19.87 15.35 -11.89
N ALA A 112 -19.48 16.15 -12.89
CA ALA A 112 -20.09 16.10 -14.22
C ALA A 112 -19.85 14.78 -14.96
N GLU A 113 -18.68 14.15 -14.78
CA GLU A 113 -18.40 12.82 -15.35
C GLU A 113 -19.06 11.69 -14.55
N TRP A 114 -19.19 11.85 -13.23
CA TRP A 114 -19.77 10.82 -12.36
C TRP A 114 -21.31 10.82 -12.34
N SER A 115 -21.94 11.94 -12.66
CA SER A 115 -23.41 12.06 -12.74
C SER A 115 -24.01 11.58 -14.07
N LYS A 116 -23.19 11.12 -15.01
CA LYS A 116 -23.63 10.54 -16.30
C LYS A 116 -24.02 9.09 -16.14
#